data_AF-A0A957G3G2-F1
#
_entry.id   AF-A0A957G3G2-F1
#
_cell.length_a   1.000
_cell.length_b   1.000
_cell.length_c   1.000
_cell.angle_alpha   90.00
_cell.angle_beta   90.00
_cell.angle_gamma   90.00
#
_symmetry.space_group_name_H-M   'P 1'
#
loop_
_entity.id
_entity.type
_entity.pdbx_description
1 polymer ?
#
loop_
_entity_poly.entity_id
_entity_poly.type
_entity_poly.pdbx_seq_one_letter_code
_entity_poly.pdbx_strand_id
1 'polypeptide(L)'
;MNHVQHQNSGPHHCGKNLTPLKGIIQLVYKGASPASPATLDKPGASGYDRRQVTGEKPMIIETLDLTFQGLPQTIAAYLVHGPAGYVLVETGPRTTLPNLLTALAARGLTSSDIRHVLVTHIHLDHAGCAGWWAQQGAQVYV
;
A
#
# COMPACT_ATOMS: atom_id res chain seq x y z
N MET A 1 -6.43 22.77 54.39
CA MET A 1 -6.86 22.20 53.10
C MET A 1 -5.71 22.35 52.10
N ASN A 2 -5.27 21.23 51.53
CA ASN A 2 -4.14 21.12 50.61
C ASN A 2 -4.44 21.76 49.25
N HIS A 3 -3.43 22.37 48.61
CA HIS A 3 -3.19 22.34 47.15
C HIS A 3 -1.82 23.00 46.87
N VAL A 4 -0.74 22.19 46.80
CA VAL A 4 -0.09 21.58 45.62
C VAL A 4 0.73 22.59 44.81
N GLN A 5 2.05 22.42 44.90
CA GLN A 5 3.09 23.12 44.17
C GLN A 5 3.04 22.80 42.66
N HIS A 6 3.19 23.82 41.83
CA HIS A 6 3.47 23.69 40.40
C HIS A 6 4.90 23.18 40.21
N GLN A 7 5.06 21.95 39.71
CA GLN A 7 6.34 21.49 39.18
C GLN A 7 6.25 21.39 37.66
N ASN A 8 7.14 22.14 37.00
CA ASN A 8 7.46 22.01 35.58
C ASN A 8 8.14 20.66 35.33
N SER A 9 7.64 19.87 34.38
CA SER A 9 8.32 18.67 33.90
C SER A 9 8.37 18.63 32.37
N GLY A 10 9.50 19.08 31.82
CA GLY A 10 10.22 18.44 30.71
C GLY A 10 9.72 18.65 29.27
N PRO A 11 10.62 18.74 28.28
CA PRO A 11 10.25 18.78 26.88
C PRO A 11 9.70 17.42 26.44
N HIS A 12 8.48 17.39 25.92
CA HIS A 12 7.90 16.22 25.27
C HIS A 12 8.72 15.91 24.00
N HIS A 13 9.65 14.98 24.14
CA HIS A 13 10.35 14.36 23.03
C HIS A 13 9.33 13.56 22.21
N CYS A 14 8.77 14.17 21.17
CA CYS A 14 8.02 13.47 20.12
C CYS A 14 9.03 12.69 19.28
N GLY A 15 9.54 11.60 19.84
CA GLY A 15 10.31 10.60 19.12
C GLY A 15 9.39 9.96 18.10
N LYS A 16 9.42 10.44 16.86
CA LYS A 16 8.81 9.76 15.72
C LYS A 16 9.50 8.40 15.59
N ASN A 17 8.91 7.36 16.20
CA ASN A 17 9.27 5.97 15.97
C ASN A 17 8.90 5.66 14.51
N LEU A 18 9.83 5.94 13.59
CA LEU A 18 9.75 5.66 12.14
C LEU A 18 9.97 4.16 11.83
N THR A 19 9.98 3.32 12.87
CA THR A 19 10.08 1.86 12.82
C THR A 19 9.00 1.17 11.97
N PRO A 20 7.73 1.60 11.89
CA PRO A 20 6.75 0.92 11.04
C PRO A 20 6.99 1.18 9.54
N LEU A 21 7.46 2.37 9.14
CA LEU A 21 7.75 2.68 7.73
C LEU A 21 8.95 1.87 7.18
N LYS A 22 9.98 1.64 8.00
CA LYS A 22 11.09 0.74 7.61
C LYS A 22 10.59 -0.68 7.40
N GLY A 23 9.60 -1.13 8.16
CA GLY A 23 8.98 -2.46 8.05
C GLY A 23 8.13 -2.65 6.79
N ILE A 24 7.43 -1.62 6.32
CA ILE A 24 6.56 -1.66 5.12
C ILE A 24 7.38 -1.59 3.84
N ILE A 25 8.38 -0.70 3.81
CA ILE A 25 9.37 -0.72 2.73
C ILE A 25 10.08 -2.08 2.78
N GLN A 26 10.42 -2.64 3.94
CA GLN A 26 10.96 -4.00 4.04
C GLN A 26 9.98 -5.12 3.65
N LEU A 27 8.67 -4.98 3.85
CA LEU A 27 7.66 -5.92 3.34
C LEU A 27 7.70 -5.98 1.81
N VAL A 28 8.12 -4.88 1.18
CA VAL A 28 8.32 -4.73 -0.26
C VAL A 28 9.78 -4.99 -0.71
N TYR A 29 10.80 -4.80 0.16
CA TYR A 29 12.22 -4.73 -0.21
C TYR A 29 13.19 -5.67 0.55
N LYS A 30 12.80 -6.39 1.63
CA LYS A 30 13.76 -7.12 2.49
C LYS A 30 14.17 -8.51 1.94
N GLY A 31 14.69 -8.51 0.71
CA GLY A 31 15.34 -9.64 0.04
C GLY A 31 16.69 -9.29 -0.64
N ALA A 32 17.02 -8.00 -0.80
CA ALA A 32 18.24 -7.60 -1.48
C ALA A 32 19.49 -7.63 -0.58
N SER A 33 20.29 -8.70 -0.71
CA SER A 33 21.71 -8.73 -0.31
C SER A 33 22.51 -7.70 -1.13
N PRO A 34 23.51 -7.00 -0.57
CA PRO A 34 24.25 -5.98 -1.32
C PRO A 34 25.30 -6.65 -2.22
N ALA A 35 25.05 -6.72 -3.53
CA ALA A 35 26.07 -7.12 -4.50
C ALA A 35 26.06 -6.26 -5.78
N SER A 36 27.12 -5.45 -5.89
CA SER A 36 27.93 -5.00 -7.05
C SER A 36 27.27 -4.36 -8.30
N PRO A 37 27.84 -3.27 -8.87
CA PRO A 37 27.26 -2.59 -10.03
C PRO A 37 27.67 -3.27 -11.35
N ALA A 38 26.70 -3.65 -12.18
CA ALA A 38 26.94 -4.06 -13.57
C ALA A 38 25.98 -3.34 -14.54
N THR A 39 26.59 -2.43 -15.29
CA THR A 39 26.37 -1.91 -16.66
C THR A 39 24.99 -1.91 -17.31
N LEU A 40 24.61 -0.72 -17.81
CA LEU A 40 23.44 -0.41 -18.63
C LEU A 40 23.49 -1.02 -20.04
N ASP A 41 22.35 -1.59 -20.48
CA ASP A 41 21.89 -1.48 -21.88
C ASP A 41 20.34 -1.62 -21.97
N LYS A 42 19.72 -0.93 -22.93
CA LYS A 42 18.26 -0.78 -23.24
C LYS A 42 18.08 -0.75 -24.78
N PRO A 43 16.86 -0.85 -25.40
CA PRO A 43 15.51 -1.18 -24.89
C PRO A 43 14.68 -2.13 -25.82
N GLY A 44 13.48 -2.56 -25.39
CA GLY A 44 12.45 -3.12 -26.30
C GLY A 44 11.20 -3.74 -25.63
N ALA A 45 10.03 -3.12 -25.87
CA ALA A 45 8.64 -3.64 -25.82
C ALA A 45 8.00 -4.16 -24.50
N SER A 46 6.89 -3.48 -24.13
CA SER A 46 5.66 -4.03 -23.52
C SER A 46 5.80 -5.06 -22.39
N GLY A 47 6.10 -4.57 -21.18
CA GLY A 47 5.99 -5.35 -19.95
C GLY A 47 6.93 -4.77 -18.91
N TYR A 48 6.45 -4.51 -17.68
CA TYR A 48 7.36 -4.18 -16.58
C TYR A 48 8.04 -5.47 -16.11
N ASP A 49 8.94 -6.03 -16.94
CA ASP A 49 9.80 -7.14 -16.54
C ASP A 49 11.13 -6.60 -16.00
N ARG A 50 11.17 -6.37 -14.68
CA ARG A 50 12.45 -6.34 -13.97
C ARG A 50 12.93 -7.78 -13.85
N ARG A 51 13.80 -8.17 -14.79
CA ARG A 51 14.66 -9.36 -14.75
C ARG A 51 14.91 -9.82 -13.32
N GLN A 52 14.55 -11.06 -13.01
CA GLN A 52 14.82 -11.70 -11.72
C GLN A 52 16.33 -11.77 -11.49
N VAL A 53 16.86 -10.86 -10.66
CA VAL A 53 18.27 -10.85 -10.25
C VAL A 53 18.50 -11.68 -8.97
N THR A 54 17.44 -12.17 -8.33
CA THR A 54 17.52 -13.02 -7.14
C THR A 54 16.48 -14.13 -7.27
N GLY A 55 16.73 -15.33 -6.73
CA GLY A 55 15.80 -16.46 -6.72
C GLY A 55 14.55 -16.24 -5.84
N GLU A 56 14.12 -14.99 -5.71
CA GLU A 56 12.99 -14.55 -4.91
C GLU A 56 11.74 -14.48 -5.77
N LYS A 57 10.61 -14.92 -5.20
CA LYS A 57 9.33 -14.93 -5.90
C LYS A 57 9.00 -13.52 -6.39
N PRO A 58 8.66 -13.34 -7.69
CA PRO A 58 8.48 -12.01 -8.25
C PRO A 58 7.31 -11.27 -7.59
N MET A 59 7.52 -9.98 -7.32
CA MET A 59 6.45 -9.06 -6.99
C MET A 59 5.68 -8.70 -8.26
N ILE A 60 4.37 -8.91 -8.24
CA ILE A 60 3.50 -8.60 -9.36
C ILE A 60 2.61 -7.42 -8.96
N ILE A 61 2.40 -6.51 -9.91
CA ILE A 61 1.53 -5.34 -9.76
C ILE A 61 0.44 -5.44 -10.81
N GLU A 62 -0.81 -5.47 -10.35
CA GLU A 62 -1.99 -5.49 -11.20
C GLU A 62 -2.77 -4.20 -11.07
N THR A 63 -3.20 -3.63 -12.19
CA THR A 63 -4.11 -2.49 -12.22
C THR A 63 -5.55 -2.97 -12.11
N LEU A 64 -6.30 -2.40 -11.17
CA LEU A 64 -7.73 -2.62 -10.98
C LEU A 64 -8.47 -1.35 -11.40
N ASP A 65 -9.03 -1.34 -12.62
CA ASP A 65 -9.92 -0.26 -13.06
C ASP A 65 -11.19 -0.26 -12.21
N LEU A 66 -11.53 0.92 -11.68
CA LEU A 66 -12.68 1.10 -10.80
C LEU A 66 -13.94 1.53 -11.57
N THR A 67 -13.80 1.85 -12.86
CA THR A 67 -14.91 2.21 -13.76
C THR A 67 -15.81 3.31 -13.16
N PHE A 68 -15.18 4.38 -12.68
CA PHE A 68 -15.87 5.47 -12.00
C PHE A 68 -16.92 6.11 -12.91
N GLN A 69 -18.15 6.23 -12.42
CA GLN A 69 -19.30 6.71 -13.21
C GLN A 69 -19.56 5.94 -14.51
N GLY A 70 -19.16 4.66 -14.58
CA GLY A 70 -19.32 3.86 -15.80
C GLY A 70 -18.25 4.14 -16.86
N LEU A 71 -17.29 5.01 -16.59
CA LEU A 71 -16.21 5.35 -17.51
C LEU A 71 -14.99 4.47 -17.26
N PRO A 72 -14.51 3.72 -18.27
CA PRO A 72 -13.31 2.90 -18.11
C PRO A 72 -12.07 3.79 -17.95
N GLN A 73 -11.03 3.24 -17.32
CA GLN A 73 -9.69 3.82 -17.21
C GLN A 73 -9.65 5.22 -16.58
N THR A 74 -10.62 5.56 -15.72
CA THR A 74 -10.75 6.90 -15.12
C THR A 74 -10.13 6.97 -13.72
N ILE A 75 -10.36 5.95 -12.90
CA ILE A 75 -9.78 5.81 -11.55
C ILE A 75 -9.36 4.35 -11.40
N ALA A 76 -8.16 4.12 -10.87
CA ALA A 76 -7.65 2.78 -10.62
C ALA A 76 -7.19 2.62 -9.17
N ALA A 77 -7.29 1.39 -8.69
CA ALA A 77 -6.48 0.90 -7.58
C ALA A 77 -5.43 -0.08 -8.12
N TYR A 78 -4.43 -0.42 -7.32
CA TYR A 78 -3.41 -1.39 -7.71
C TYR A 78 -3.29 -2.48 -6.65
N LEU A 79 -3.30 -3.73 -7.11
CA LEU A 79 -3.02 -4.87 -6.25
C LEU A 79 -1.55 -5.24 -6.43
N VAL A 80 -0.78 -5.08 -5.37
CA VAL A 80 0.61 -5.54 -5.31
C VAL A 80 0.61 -6.87 -4.57
N HIS A 81 1.10 -7.93 -5.19
CA HIS A 81 1.16 -9.24 -4.56
C HIS A 81 2.54 -9.89 -4.70
N GLY A 82 2.96 -10.52 -3.61
CA GLY A 82 4.28 -11.10 -3.47
C GLY A 82 4.33 -12.20 -2.42
N PRO A 83 5.51 -12.71 -2.09
CA PRO A 83 5.65 -13.78 -1.09
C PRO A 83 5.12 -13.39 0.31
N ALA A 84 5.05 -12.09 0.63
CA ALA A 84 4.52 -11.60 1.90
C ALA A 84 2.99 -11.39 1.92
N GLY A 85 2.29 -11.62 0.81
CA GLY A 85 0.84 -11.43 0.70
C GLY A 85 0.44 -10.28 -0.22
N TYR A 86 -0.71 -9.68 0.05
CA TYR A 86 -1.36 -8.67 -0.78
C TYR A 86 -1.36 -7.29 -0.13
N VAL A 87 -1.08 -6.29 -0.95
CA VAL A 87 -1.13 -4.88 -0.59
C VAL A 87 -1.99 -4.17 -1.62
N LEU A 88 -2.94 -3.37 -1.15
CA LEU A 88 -3.75 -2.52 -2.02
C LEU A 88 -3.18 -1.10 -2.03
N VAL A 89 -2.99 -0.54 -3.21
CA VAL A 89 -2.61 0.87 -3.40
C VAL A 89 -3.79 1.61 -4.00
N GLU A 90 -4.20 2.68 -3.36
CA GLU A 90 -5.46 3.41 -3.56
C GLU A 90 -6.71 2.59 -3.28
N THR A 91 -7.79 3.30 -2.97
CA THR A 91 -9.06 2.69 -2.59
C THR A 91 -10.23 3.17 -3.43
N GLY A 92 -10.03 4.27 -4.17
CA GLY A 92 -11.09 4.90 -4.94
C GLY A 92 -12.13 5.62 -4.07
N PRO A 93 -13.10 6.29 -4.72
CA PRO A 93 -14.27 6.84 -4.05
C PRO A 93 -15.19 5.72 -3.54
N ARG A 94 -16.03 6.01 -2.53
CA ARG A 94 -16.95 5.01 -1.94
C ARG A 94 -17.92 4.39 -2.94
N THR A 95 -18.25 5.10 -4.01
CA THR A 95 -19.14 4.65 -5.08
C THR A 95 -18.55 3.52 -5.92
N THR A 96 -17.23 3.35 -5.97
CA THR A 96 -16.57 2.30 -6.75
C THR A 96 -16.16 1.09 -5.92
N LEU A 97 -16.39 1.09 -4.60
CA LEU A 97 -16.07 -0.05 -3.75
C LEU A 97 -16.63 -1.39 -4.26
N PRO A 98 -17.88 -1.49 -4.76
CA PRO A 98 -18.40 -2.75 -5.29
C PRO A 98 -17.57 -3.28 -6.46
N ASN A 99 -17.08 -2.41 -7.34
CA ASN A 99 -16.25 -2.78 -8.48
C ASN A 99 -14.88 -3.30 -8.01
N LEU A 100 -14.27 -2.61 -7.03
CA LEU A 100 -13.03 -3.05 -6.41
C LEU A 100 -13.17 -4.43 -5.75
N LEU A 101 -14.23 -4.65 -4.97
CA LEU A 101 -14.48 -5.94 -4.34
C LEU A 101 -14.75 -7.05 -5.37
N THR A 102 -15.43 -6.73 -6.46
CA THR A 102 -15.65 -7.67 -7.58
C THR A 102 -14.32 -8.03 -8.25
N ALA A 103 -13.43 -7.06 -8.47
CA ALA A 103 -12.11 -7.28 -9.05
C ALA A 103 -11.21 -8.14 -8.14
N LEU A 104 -11.32 -8.01 -6.82
CA LEU A 104 -10.65 -8.87 -5.85
C LEU A 104 -11.26 -10.29 -5.82
N ALA A 105 -12.59 -10.40 -5.82
CA ALA A 105 -13.27 -11.68 -5.83
C ALA A 105 -12.95 -12.51 -7.09
N ALA A 106 -12.80 -11.86 -8.25
CA ALA A 106 -12.35 -12.51 -9.49
C ALA A 106 -10.94 -13.13 -9.38
N ARG A 107 -10.15 -12.73 -8.38
CA ARG A 107 -8.84 -13.29 -8.03
C ARG A 107 -8.90 -14.28 -6.86
N GLY A 108 -10.10 -14.64 -6.41
CA GLY A 108 -10.31 -15.49 -5.24
C GLY A 108 -10.01 -14.79 -3.91
N LEU A 109 -9.97 -13.46 -3.90
CA LEU A 109 -9.66 -12.67 -2.70
C LEU A 109 -10.91 -12.05 -2.09
N THR A 110 -10.87 -11.92 -0.77
CA THR A 110 -11.83 -11.20 0.05
C THR A 110 -11.23 -9.91 0.58
N SER A 111 -12.04 -9.02 1.15
CA SER A 111 -11.50 -7.83 1.82
C SER A 111 -10.61 -8.17 3.02
N SER A 112 -10.83 -9.31 3.69
CA SER A 112 -9.98 -9.75 4.81
C SER A 112 -8.56 -10.14 4.39
N ASP A 113 -8.35 -10.53 3.13
CA ASP A 113 -7.02 -10.90 2.61
C ASP A 113 -6.11 -9.67 2.41
N ILE A 114 -6.70 -8.47 2.30
CA ILE A 114 -5.97 -7.21 2.18
C ILE A 114 -5.67 -6.67 3.58
N ARG A 115 -4.45 -6.93 4.07
CA ARG A 115 -4.01 -6.48 5.41
C ARG A 115 -3.41 -5.09 5.42
N HIS A 116 -3.00 -4.59 4.26
CA HIS A 116 -2.29 -3.33 4.10
C HIS A 116 -2.89 -2.53 2.95
N VAL A 117 -3.20 -1.26 3.22
CA VAL A 117 -3.69 -0.30 2.22
C VAL A 117 -2.81 0.93 2.25
N LEU A 118 -2.22 1.30 1.11
CA LEU A 118 -1.49 2.54 0.93
C LEU A 118 -2.35 3.49 0.10
N VAL A 119 -2.50 4.73 0.56
CA VAL A 119 -3.07 5.81 -0.25
C VAL A 119 -2.00 6.86 -0.48
N THR A 120 -1.85 7.35 -1.70
CA THR A 120 -0.80 8.34 -2.02
C THR A 120 -1.11 9.71 -1.47
N HIS A 121 -2.39 10.08 -1.42
CA HIS A 121 -2.88 11.34 -0.91
C HIS A 121 -4.38 11.26 -0.58
N ILE A 122 -4.90 12.29 0.10
CA ILE A 122 -6.22 12.24 0.77
C ILE A 122 -7.39 12.79 -0.06
N HIS A 123 -7.27 12.84 -1.39
CA HIS A 123 -8.42 13.20 -2.22
C HIS A 123 -9.44 12.05 -2.26
N LEU A 124 -10.71 12.41 -2.47
CA LEU A 124 -11.83 11.47 -2.41
C LEU A 124 -11.73 10.35 -3.44
N ASP A 125 -11.22 10.66 -4.63
CA ASP A 125 -11.00 9.73 -5.73
C ASP A 125 -9.89 8.70 -5.45
N HIS A 126 -9.09 8.91 -4.40
CA HIS A 126 -7.96 8.06 -4.00
C HIS A 126 -8.24 7.35 -2.66
N ALA A 127 -8.52 8.14 -1.62
CA ALA A 127 -8.68 7.68 -0.25
C ALA A 127 -10.14 7.51 0.21
N GLY A 128 -11.12 7.66 -0.70
CA GLY A 128 -12.55 7.68 -0.36
C GLY A 128 -13.08 6.41 0.31
N CYS A 129 -12.42 5.26 0.15
CA CYS A 129 -12.75 4.01 0.83
C CYS A 129 -11.78 3.65 1.96
N ALA A 130 -10.76 4.45 2.26
CA ALA A 130 -9.70 4.09 3.21
C ALA A 130 -10.28 3.75 4.60
N GLY A 131 -11.26 4.51 5.09
CA GLY A 131 -11.92 4.23 6.37
C GLY A 131 -12.70 2.91 6.38
N TRP A 132 -13.32 2.53 5.26
CA TRP A 132 -14.02 1.25 5.15
C TRP A 132 -13.04 0.07 5.22
N TRP A 133 -11.88 0.19 4.56
CA TRP A 133 -10.81 -0.80 4.63
C TRP A 133 -10.24 -0.96 6.04
N ALA A 134 -10.06 0.14 6.77
CA ALA A 134 -9.67 0.09 8.18
C ALA A 134 -10.70 -0.68 9.03
N GLN A 135 -12.00 -0.52 8.75
CA GLN A 135 -13.06 -1.29 9.42
C GLN A 135 -13.04 -2.79 9.08
N GLN A 136 -12.48 -3.19 7.92
CA GLN A 136 -12.22 -4.60 7.60
C GLN A 136 -10.95 -5.14 8.29
N GLY A 137 -10.29 -4.30 9.08
CA GLY A 137 -9.08 -4.63 9.83
C GLY A 137 -7.78 -4.36 9.07
N ALA A 138 -7.81 -3.70 7.90
CA ALA A 138 -6.58 -3.34 7.20
C ALA A 138 -5.86 -2.18 7.90
N GLN A 139 -4.52 -2.21 7.93
CA GLN A 139 -3.74 -1.04 8.30
C GLN A 139 -3.65 -0.10 7.10
N VAL A 140 -4.09 1.15 7.28
CA VAL A 140 -4.00 2.21 6.27
C VAL A 140 -2.74 3.02 6.48
N TYR A 141 -2.04 3.35 5.39
CA TYR A 141 -0.86 4.19 5.33
C TYR A 141 -1.08 5.35 4.37
N VAL A 142 -0.55 6.52 4.73
CA VAL A 142 -0.58 7.77 3.95
C VAL A 142 0.84 8.33 3.89
#